data_AF-A0A6G2KAE7-F1
#
_entry.id   AF-A0A6G2KAE7-F1
#
_cell.length_a   1.000
_cell.length_b   1.000
_cell.length_c   1.000
_cell.angle_alpha   90.00
_cell.angle_beta   90.00
_cell.angle_gamma   90.00
#
_symmetry.space_group_name_H-M   'P 1'
#
loop_
_entity.id
_entity.type
_entity.pdbx_description
1 polymer ?
#
loop_
_entity_poly.entity_id
_entity_poly.type
_entity_poly.pdbx_seq_one_letter_code
_entity_poly.pdbx_strand_id
1 'polypeptide(L)' 'MKIYAFLGGMWGLIIIGGGLAVTVLGPLDLGTYGVNATVKGGVAILLVVLWVFILVKLTRYIFR' A
#
# COMPACT_ATOMS: atom_id res chain seq x y z
N MET A 1 5.53 -14.27 21.33
CA MET A 1 4.59 -13.14 21.13
C MET A 1 5.01 -12.16 20.02
N LYS A 2 6.32 -11.91 19.80
CA LYS A 2 6.82 -10.96 18.76
C LYS A 2 6.34 -11.29 17.32
N ILE A 3 6.21 -12.57 16.96
CA ILE A 3 5.73 -13.00 15.63
C ILE A 3 4.25 -12.65 15.36
N TYR A 4 3.39 -12.73 16.37
CA TYR A 4 1.95 -12.46 16.22
C TYR A 4 1.68 -10.95 16.06
N ALA A 5 2.49 -10.10 16.71
CA ALA A 5 2.46 -8.66 16.50
C ALA A 5 2.92 -8.29 15.08
N PHE A 6 3.93 -8.99 14.54
CA PHE A 6 4.38 -8.80 13.16
C PHE A 6 3.29 -9.20 12.16
N LEU A 7 2.68 -10.37 12.36
CA LEU A 7 1.59 -10.85 11.51
C LEU A 7 0.42 -9.86 11.55
N GLY A 8 -0.04 -9.46 12.74
CA GLY A 8 -1.13 -8.51 12.90
C GLY A 8 -0.88 -7.17 12.21
N GLY A 9 0.33 -6.61 12.35
CA GLY A 9 0.71 -5.36 11.67
C GLY A 9 0.76 -5.50 10.15
N MET A 10 1.28 -6.62 9.63
CA MET A 10 1.33 -6.89 8.19
C MET A 10 -0.08 -7.05 7.60
N TRP A 11 -0.96 -7.81 8.24
CA TRP A 11 -2.34 -7.98 7.78
C TRP A 11 -3.13 -6.67 7.82
N GLY A 12 -2.96 -5.87 8.87
CA GLY A 12 -3.56 -4.53 8.94
C GLY A 12 -3.10 -3.62 7.80
N LEU A 13 -1.81 -3.66 7.45
CA LEU A 13 -1.26 -2.91 6.31
C LEU A 13 -1.84 -3.37 4.96
N ILE A 14 -2.06 -4.67 4.75
CA ILE A 14 -2.70 -5.20 3.53
C ILE A 14 -4.13 -4.65 3.39
N ILE A 15 -4.91 -4.67 4.48
CA ILE A 15 -6.31 -4.22 4.46
C ILE A 15 -6.38 -2.72 4.18
N ILE A 16 -5.54 -1.93 4.85
CA ILE A 16 -5.48 -0.47 4.65
C ILE A 16 -4.97 -0.14 3.22
N GLY A 17 -3.91 -0.80 2.77
CA GLY A 17 -3.34 -0.60 1.43
C GLY A 17 -4.32 -0.98 0.32
N GLY A 18 -5.01 -2.12 0.45
CA GLY A 18 -6.05 -2.56 -0.49
C GLY A 18 -7.24 -1.61 -0.52
N GLY A 19 -7.71 -1.15 0.65
CA GLY A 19 -8.79 -0.15 0.74
C GLY A 19 -8.41 1.18 0.10
N LEU A 20 -7.18 1.66 0.34
CA LEU A 20 -6.66 2.88 -0.30
C LEU A 20 -6.53 2.73 -1.81
N ALA A 21 -6.05 1.58 -2.30
CA ALA A 21 -5.95 1.33 -3.74
C ALA A 21 -7.32 1.40 -4.42
N VAL A 22 -8.36 0.79 -3.86
CA VAL A 22 -9.72 0.80 -4.46
C VAL A 22 -10.37 2.18 -4.37
N THR A 23 -10.24 2.86 -3.23
CA THR A 23 -10.86 4.19 -3.02
C THR A 23 -10.16 5.32 -3.77
N VAL A 24 -8.84 5.23 -3.98
CA VAL A 24 -8.07 6.25 -4.70
C VAL A 24 -8.01 5.93 -6.19
N LEU A 25 -7.69 4.70 -6.58
CA LEU A 25 -7.55 4.31 -8.01
C LEU A 25 -8.88 4.00 -8.69
N GLY A 26 -9.92 3.64 -7.93
CA GLY A 26 -11.26 3.35 -8.43
C GLY A 26 -11.92 4.54 -9.12
N PRO A 27 -12.13 5.68 -8.43
CA PRO A 27 -12.77 6.86 -9.00
C PRO A 27 -11.85 7.75 -9.85
N LEU A 28 -10.57 7.39 -10.00
CA LEU A 28 -9.66 8.03 -10.96
C LEU A 28 -10.08 7.66 -12.40
N ASP A 29 -11.21 8.15 -12.90
CA ASP A 29 -11.53 8.05 -14.32
C ASP A 29 -11.41 9.42 -14.99
N LEU A 30 -10.20 9.70 -15.49
CA LEU A 30 -9.85 10.98 -16.10
C LEU A 30 -10.36 11.13 -17.56
N GLY A 31 -11.29 10.28 -18.01
CA GLY A 31 -11.93 10.35 -19.34
C GLY A 31 -11.02 10.12 -20.55
N THR A 32 -9.70 10.18 -20.38
CA THR A 32 -8.67 9.97 -21.41
C THR A 32 -7.83 8.73 -21.06
N TYR A 33 -8.15 7.60 -21.70
CA TYR A 33 -7.59 6.27 -21.40
C TYR A 33 -6.05 6.22 -21.32
N GLY A 34 -5.33 6.97 -22.16
CA GLY A 34 -3.86 6.95 -22.19
C GLY A 34 -3.21 7.60 -20.97
N VAL A 35 -3.62 8.81 -20.60
CA VAL A 35 -3.05 9.55 -19.47
C VAL A 35 -3.50 8.94 -18.14
N ASN A 36 -4.73 8.42 -18.09
CA ASN A 36 -5.28 7.80 -16.89
C ASN A 36 -4.50 6.55 -16.46
N ALA A 37 -4.10 5.71 -17.42
CA ALA A 37 -3.35 4.48 -17.13
C ALA A 37 -1.95 4.76 -16.56
N THR A 38 -1.23 5.74 -17.12
CA THR A 38 0.10 6.13 -16.63
C THR A 38 0.04 6.71 -15.22
N VAL A 39 -0.95 7.56 -14.93
CA VAL A 39 -1.12 8.15 -13.60
C VAL A 39 -1.51 7.08 -12.57
N LYS A 40 -2.48 6.21 -12.87
CA LYS A 40 -2.84 5.09 -11.98
C LYS A 40 -1.65 4.17 -11.71
N GLY A 41 -0.89 3.82 -12.75
CA GLY A 41 0.31 3.00 -12.62
C GLY A 41 1.37 3.67 -11.73
N GLY A 42 1.63 4.96 -11.93
CA GLY A 42 2.58 5.72 -11.12
C GLY A 42 2.17 5.80 -9.64
N VAL A 43 0.89 6.05 -9.36
CA VAL A 43 0.35 6.07 -8.00
C VAL A 43 0.46 4.68 -7.36
N ALA A 44 0.16 3.62 -8.09
CA ALA A 44 0.30 2.25 -7.58
C ALA A 44 1.76 1.92 -7.19
N ILE A 45 2.73 2.32 -8.00
CA ILE A 45 4.16 2.10 -7.70
C ILE A 45 4.56 2.86 -6.44
N LEU A 46 4.16 4.13 -6.29
CA LEU A 46 4.43 4.91 -5.09
C LEU A 46 3.82 4.27 -3.83
N LEU A 47 2.62 3.71 -3.96
CA LEU A 47 1.91 3.03 -2.88
C LEU A 47 2.66 1.75 -2.44
N VAL A 48 3.20 0.99 -3.39
CA VAL A 48 4.06 -0.18 -3.11
C VAL A 48 5.36 0.24 -2.41
N VAL A 49 6.01 1.31 -2.87
CA VAL A 49 7.24 1.83 -2.22
C VAL A 49 6.97 2.24 -0.78
N LEU A 50 5.88 2.99 -0.54
CA LEU A 50 5.45 3.37 0.80
C LEU A 50 5.20 2.13 1.67
N TRP A 51 4.58 1.11 1.10
CA TRP A 51 4.25 -0.12 1.79
C TRP A 51 5.48 -0.90 2.24
N VAL A 52 6.46 -1.10 1.35
CA VAL A 52 7.74 -1.74 1.69
C VAL A 52 8.47 -0.97 2.79
N PHE A 53 8.48 0.36 2.71
CA PHE A 53 9.11 1.20 3.73
C PHE A 53 8.49 1.02 5.12
N ILE A 54 7.15 0.98 5.20
CA ILE A 54 6.45 0.75 6.46
C ILE A 54 6.73 -0.66 6.99
N LEU A 55 6.77 -1.69 6.15
CA LEU A 55 7.10 -3.07 6.56
C LEU A 55 8.52 -3.18 7.14
N VAL A 56 9.50 -2.51 6.54
CA VAL A 56 10.88 -2.46 7.06
C VAL A 56 10.92 -1.79 8.42
N LYS A 57 10.14 -0.72 8.62
CA LYS A 57 10.09 -0.02 9.91
C LYS A 57 9.37 -0.85 10.98
N LEU A 58 8.29 -1.54 10.61
CA LEU A 58 7.51 -2.41 11.49
C LEU A 58 8.32 -3.63 11.94
N THR A 59 9.03 -4.29 11.00
CA THR A 59 9.94 -5.40 11.34
C THR A 59 11.05 -4.91 12.28
N ARG A 60 11.69 -3.78 11.98
CA ARG A 60 12.72 -3.21 12.86
C ARG A 60 12.19 -2.88 14.26
N TYR A 61 10.95 -2.40 14.38
CA TYR A 61 10.34 -2.07 15.67
C TYR A 61 10.02 -3.32 16.50
N ILE A 62 9.53 -4.38 15.84
CA ILE A 62 9.07 -5.60 16.51
C ILE A 62 10.24 -6.54 16.85
N PHE A 63 11.29 -6.58 16.04
CA PHE A 63 12.43 -7.47 16.22
C PHE A 63 13.62 -6.87 16.96
N ARG A 64 13.57 -5.56 17.26
CA ARG A 64 14.46 -4.98 18.28
C ARG A 64 14.08 -5.43 19.68
#